data_AF-A0A914YP47-F1
#
_entry.id   AF-A0A914YP47-F1
#
_cell.length_a   1.000
_cell.length_b   1.000
_cell.length_c   1.000
_cell.angle_alpha   90.00
_cell.angle_beta   90.00
_cell.angle_gamma   90.00
#
_symmetry.space_group_name_H-M   'P 1'
#
loop_
_entity.id
_entity.type
_entity.pdbx_description
1 polymer ?
#
loop_
_entity_poly.entity_id
_entity_poly.type
_entity_poly.pdbx_seq_one_letter_code
_entity_poly.pdbx_strand_id
1 'polypeptide(L)'
;MAGFAVNLELILSSNASFNEGCTKSAPESCFLAQFGVDKKNAQPFGHDDFPKDLLVWHTKTRNIPGKGGNHGYNIEHKKFK
;
A
#
# COMPACT_ATOMS: atom_id res chain seq x y z
N MET A 1 -2.17 2.10 -0.39
CA MET A 1 -1.81 1.89 -1.81
C MET A 1 -1.46 0.43 -2.02
N ALA A 2 -2.16 -0.31 -2.90
CA ALA A 2 -1.93 -1.75 -3.08
C ALA A 2 -2.36 -2.30 -4.46
N GLY A 3 -2.47 -1.42 -5.47
CA GLY A 3 -3.09 -1.76 -6.76
C GLY A 3 -2.13 -1.91 -7.94
N PHE A 4 -0.82 -1.84 -7.73
CA PHE A 4 0.18 -2.00 -8.79
C PHE A 4 1.46 -2.64 -8.25
N ALA A 5 2.26 -3.19 -9.17
CA ALA A 5 3.61 -3.64 -8.93
C ALA A 5 4.54 -3.02 -9.99
N VAL A 6 5.81 -2.84 -9.65
CA VAL A 6 6.83 -2.26 -10.54
C VAL A 6 8.00 -3.24 -10.62
N ASN A 7 8.52 -3.46 -11.83
CA ASN A 7 9.73 -4.28 -12.02
C ASN A 7 10.92 -3.62 -11.30
N LEU A 8 11.67 -4.41 -10.54
CA LEU A 8 12.83 -3.95 -9.79
C LEU A 8 13.92 -3.35 -10.70
N GLU A 9 14.11 -3.87 -11.91
CA GLU A 9 15.04 -3.31 -12.90
C GLU A 9 14.67 -1.87 -13.29
N LEU A 10 13.37 -1.57 -13.37
CA LEU A 10 12.87 -0.23 -13.67
C LEU A 10 13.09 0.73 -12.50
N ILE A 11 13.00 0.22 -11.26
CA ILE A 11 13.33 0.99 -10.06
C ILE A 11 14.83 1.30 -10.03
N LEU A 12 15.69 0.31 -10.27
CA LEU A 12 17.15 0.51 -10.21
C LEU A 12 17.70 1.39 -11.33
N SER A 13 17.02 1.46 -12.48
CA SER A 13 17.43 2.29 -13.62
C SER A 13 16.93 3.73 -13.56
N SER A 14 16.13 4.10 -12.55
CA SER A 14 15.54 5.43 -12.41
C SER A 14 15.78 6.05 -11.03
N ASN A 15 15.63 7.36 -10.93
CA ASN A 15 15.61 8.10 -9.65
C ASN A 15 14.17 8.34 -9.15
N ALA A 16 13.23 7.50 -9.58
CA ALA A 16 11.83 7.66 -9.26
C ALA A 16 11.58 7.45 -7.77
N SER A 17 10.88 8.37 -7.13
CA SER A 17 10.63 8.35 -5.69
C SER A 17 9.31 8.97 -5.32
N PHE A 18 8.76 8.55 -4.18
CA PHE A 18 7.72 9.31 -3.51
C PHE A 18 8.36 10.53 -2.85
N ASN A 19 8.01 11.72 -3.32
CA ASN A 19 8.57 12.97 -2.82
C ASN A 19 7.51 14.07 -2.69
N GLU A 20 7.84 15.09 -1.89
CA GLU A 20 6.93 16.22 -1.61
C GLU A 20 6.72 17.16 -2.81
N GLY A 21 7.55 17.04 -3.86
CA GLY A 21 7.37 17.76 -5.12
C GLY A 21 6.06 17.42 -5.83
N CYS A 22 5.43 16.30 -5.44
CA CYS A 22 4.15 15.82 -5.95
C CYS A 22 2.91 16.43 -5.26
N THR A 23 3.04 17.53 -4.51
CA THR A 23 1.95 18.16 -3.71
C THR A 23 0.67 18.49 -4.47
N LYS A 24 0.72 18.63 -5.81
CA LYS A 24 -0.44 18.94 -6.66
C LYS A 24 -1.12 17.70 -7.27
N SER A 25 -0.59 16.50 -7.06
CA SER A 25 -1.07 15.24 -7.65
C SER A 25 -1.18 14.14 -6.59
N ALA A 26 -1.91 13.07 -6.92
CA ALA A 26 -1.86 11.87 -6.09
C ALA A 26 -0.43 11.30 -6.08
N PRO A 27 0.10 10.87 -4.92
CA PRO A 27 1.47 10.38 -4.82
C PRO A 27 1.71 9.16 -5.73
N GLU A 28 0.71 8.29 -5.91
CA GLU A 28 0.70 7.17 -6.85
C GLU A 28 0.99 7.63 -8.28
N SER A 29 0.16 8.55 -8.80
CA SER A 29 0.24 9.02 -10.18
C SER A 29 1.55 9.74 -10.45
N CYS A 30 2.01 10.54 -9.48
CA CYS A 30 3.28 11.24 -9.59
C CYS A 30 4.47 10.27 -9.61
N PHE A 31 4.46 9.24 -8.76
CA PHE A 31 5.49 8.21 -8.74
C PHE A 31 5.52 7.40 -10.06
N LEU A 32 4.37 6.93 -10.53
CA LEU A 32 4.30 6.14 -11.76
C LEU A 32 4.69 6.95 -13.01
N ALA A 33 4.36 8.23 -13.05
CA ALA A 33 4.73 9.11 -14.16
C ALA A 33 6.25 9.35 -14.27
N GLN A 34 7.00 9.29 -13.15
CA GLN A 34 8.45 9.48 -13.14
C GLN A 34 9.20 8.39 -13.93
N PHE A 35 8.62 7.19 -14.08
CA PHE A 35 9.23 6.12 -14.86
C PHE A 35 9.07 6.31 -16.38
N GLY A 36 8.23 7.25 -16.84
CA GLY A 36 8.02 7.50 -18.26
C GLY A 36 7.46 6.31 -19.05
N VAL A 37 6.80 5.37 -18.37
CA VAL A 37 6.24 4.16 -18.99
C VAL A 37 4.98 4.55 -19.78
N ASP A 38 4.98 4.25 -21.09
CA ASP A 38 3.77 4.39 -21.90
C ASP A 38 2.68 3.45 -21.37
N LYS A 39 1.42 3.92 -21.35
CA LYS A 39 0.26 3.17 -20.88
C LYS A 39 0.10 1.82 -21.58
N LYS A 40 0.57 1.71 -22.83
CA LYS A 40 0.56 0.46 -23.62
C LYS A 40 1.45 -0.64 -23.03
N ASN A 41 2.48 -0.25 -22.26
CA ASN A 41 3.41 -1.17 -21.61
C ASN A 41 2.95 -1.58 -20.21
N ALA A 42 1.86 -1.00 -19.71
CA ALA A 42 1.26 -1.40 -18.44
C ALA A 42 0.54 -2.74 -18.62
N GLN A 43 0.94 -3.73 -17.82
CA GLN A 43 0.31 -5.05 -17.85
C GLN A 43 -0.90 -5.07 -16.90
N PRO A 44 -2.12 -5.32 -17.42
CA PRO A 44 -3.27 -5.55 -16.56
C PRO A 44 -3.12 -6.90 -15.85
N PHE A 45 -3.55 -6.97 -14.59
CA PHE A 45 -3.61 -8.20 -13.82
C PHE A 45 -5.07 -8.50 -13.46
N GLY A 46 -5.58 -9.67 -13.85
CA GLY A 46 -6.97 -10.07 -13.60
C GLY A 46 -8.04 -9.22 -14.31
N HIS A 47 -7.67 -8.48 -15.36
CA HIS A 47 -8.63 -7.64 -16.12
C HIS A 47 -9.53 -8.46 -17.05
N ASP A 48 -8.93 -9.47 -17.70
CA ASP A 48 -9.58 -10.29 -18.73
C ASP A 48 -10.30 -11.52 -18.14
N ASP A 49 -10.12 -11.79 -16.85
CA ASP A 49 -10.73 -12.92 -16.16
C ASP A 49 -12.18 -12.61 -15.75
N PHE A 50 -13.09 -13.56 -16.02
CA PHE A 50 -14.49 -13.50 -15.59
C PHE A 50 -14.86 -14.73 -14.76
N PRO A 51 -15.35 -14.57 -13.52
CA PRO A 51 -15.59 -13.31 -12.81
C PRO A 51 -14.31 -12.55 -12.48
N LYS A 52 -14.43 -11.22 -12.30
CA LYS A 52 -13.28 -10.39 -11.92
C LYS A 52 -12.84 -10.71 -10.50
N ASP A 53 -11.59 -11.09 -10.34
CA ASP A 53 -11.02 -11.39 -9.04
C ASP A 53 -10.63 -10.12 -8.29
N LEU A 54 -11.25 -9.90 -7.12
CA LEU A 54 -10.83 -8.90 -6.15
C LEU A 54 -9.84 -9.54 -5.19
N LEU A 55 -8.54 -9.27 -5.39
CA LEU A 55 -7.46 -9.94 -4.65
C LEU A 55 -6.86 -9.09 -3.52
N VAL A 56 -7.32 -7.83 -3.36
CA VAL A 56 -6.74 -6.89 -2.39
C VAL A 56 -7.79 -6.03 -1.72
N TRP A 57 -7.63 -5.82 -0.40
CA TRP A 57 -8.49 -4.96 0.42
C TRP A 57 -7.68 -3.92 1.18
N HIS A 58 -8.10 -2.66 1.08
CA HIS A 58 -7.48 -1.57 1.84
C HIS A 58 -8.13 -1.44 3.23
N THR A 59 -7.89 -2.43 4.09
CA THR A 59 -8.45 -2.45 5.44
C THR A 59 -7.86 -1.35 6.31
N LYS A 60 -8.66 -0.84 7.25
CA LYS A 60 -8.23 0.19 8.21
C LYS A 60 -8.64 -0.21 9.61
N THR A 61 -7.67 -0.30 10.50
CA THR A 61 -7.93 -0.54 11.92
C THR A 61 -8.51 0.72 12.56
N ARG A 62 -9.57 0.56 13.36
CA ARG A 62 -10.13 1.66 14.15
C ARG A 62 -9.16 2.04 15.27
N ASN A 63 -8.95 3.33 15.49
CA ASN A 63 -8.23 3.79 16.67
C ASN A 63 -9.07 3.48 17.91
N ILE A 64 -8.56 2.66 18.82
CA ILE A 64 -9.20 2.33 20.08
C ILE A 64 -8.50 3.18 21.15
N PRO A 65 -9.18 4.13 21.80
CA PRO A 65 -8.57 4.94 22.85
C PRO A 65 -8.32 4.07 24.10
N GLY A 66 -7.19 3.38 24.14
CA GLY A 66 -6.70 2.70 25.34
C GLY A 66 -5.93 3.68 26.22
N LYS A 67 -6.58 4.24 27.24
CA LYS A 67 -5.86 4.87 28.37
C LYS A 67 -5.37 3.78 29.30
N GLY A 68 -4.21 3.20 28.99
CA GLY A 68 -3.55 2.23 29.87
C GLY A 68 -2.06 2.19 29.57
N GLY A 69 -1.23 2.24 30.61
CA GLY A 69 0.24 2.19 30.50
C GLY A 69 0.79 0.90 29.87
N ASN A 70 -0.08 -0.04 29.50
CA ASN A 70 0.27 -1.34 28.97
C ASN A 70 0.17 -1.42 27.43
N HIS A 71 -0.01 -0.31 26.70
CA HIS A 71 0.04 -0.25 25.23
C HIS A 71 -0.75 -1.35 24.49
N GLY A 72 -1.88 -1.81 25.04
CA GLY A 72 -2.71 -2.86 24.43
C GLY A 72 -2.40 -4.30 24.86
N TYR A 73 -1.50 -4.52 25.84
CA TYR A 73 -1.31 -5.84 26.47
C TYR A 73 -2.33 -6.08 27.59
N ASN A 74 -3.11 -7.16 27.48
CA ASN A 74 -3.92 -7.70 28.57
C ASN A 74 -3.08 -8.73 29.33
N ILE A 75 -2.68 -8.42 30.57
CA ILE A 75 -1.97 -9.35 31.45
C ILE A 75 -3.04 -10.12 32.24
N GLU A 76 -3.14 -11.43 32.03
CA GLU A 76 -4.01 -12.25 32.86
C GLU A 76 -3.38 -12.41 34.25
N HIS A 77 -4.06 -11.91 35.29
CA HIS A 77 -3.68 -12.19 36.67
C HIS A 77 -4.08 -13.63 37.01
N LYS A 78 -3.09 -14.52 37.06
CA LYS A 78 -3.24 -15.89 37.53
C LYS A 78 -3.71 -15.86 38.99
N LYS A 79 -5.01 -16.08 39.24
CA LYS A 79 -5.51 -16.31 40.60
C LYS A 79 -4.92 -17.63 41.08
N PHE A 80 -3.97 -17.56 42.01
CA PHE A 80 -3.62 -18.72 42.82
C PHE A 80 -4.81 -19.04 43.72
N LYS A 81 -5.19 -20.31 43.67
CA LYS A 81 -6.38 -20.92 44.28
C LYS A 81 -6.29 -20.94 45.79
#